data_AF-A0A6J0MDI6-F1
#
_entry.id   AF-A0A6J0MDI6-F1
#
_cell.length_a   1.000
_cell.length_b   1.000
_cell.length_c   1.000
_cell.angle_alpha   90.00
_cell.angle_beta   90.00
_cell.angle_gamma   90.00
#
_symmetry.space_group_name_H-M   'P 1'
#
loop_
_entity.id
_entity.type
_entity.pdbx_description
1 polymer ?
#
loop_
_entity_poly.entity_id
_entity_poly.type
_entity_poly.pdbx_seq_one_letter_code
_entity_poly.pdbx_strand_id
1 'polypeptide(L)'
;MTDIEPQIGGCESTCHVGPSRRVQNISCDGYRCCQARIPSDRLQQISVQVESFDGNDTTTTSGGCKVAFLTDQGYTPSNITEPELVYPNGYATVELGWFIDMSNNVPIFGTGEICVLDVNVIVNRSYTDKRCVCDFGNYLDRSYRSCSCNYGYSGNPYISNGCKDKDECDLVVGRHTCGDGYDCVNTEGSYECRQRKSKSPAIILGLGLGFGLLVLAIGAWWLYKFIQKRREAKRKKIFFQRNGGLLLQQQLNSNEGNLETTRVFSSKELEKATENFSVNRVLGQGGQGTVYKGMLVDGRIVAVKKSKAVDEDKIEEFINEVVILSQINHRNIVKLLGCCLETEVPVLVYEFIPNGNLLEHLHVESDDYTMATWAMRLRIAVDIAGALSYLHSAASSPIYHRDIKSTNIMLDERYRAKVSDFGTSRSVTVDHTHLTTVVAGTVGYVDPEYFQSSQFTDKSDVYSFGVVLVELITGQKPVSFLRSEGNRTLATYFITVMKESRLLESIDARIKDSCNVEQVAAAANLARRCLNLNGKKRPNMREVSMELERIRDSQVCIQNEVDEETIEINVGDYWNALFTDSSSNVTTTSSSH
;
A
#
# COMPACT_ATOMS: atom_id res chain seq x y z
N MET A 1 -80.77 -12.99 74.72
CA MET A 1 -80.21 -13.39 76.03
C MET A 1 -78.77 -12.96 76.04
N THR A 2 -78.55 -11.70 76.39
CA THR A 2 -77.23 -11.12 76.59
C THR A 2 -77.12 -10.85 78.09
N ASP A 3 -77.17 -11.92 78.87
CA ASP A 3 -76.86 -11.91 80.30
C ASP A 3 -75.34 -12.09 80.45
N ILE A 4 -74.58 -11.22 79.79
CA ILE A 4 -73.14 -11.13 80.00
C ILE A 4 -72.94 -10.01 80.99
N GLU A 5 -72.53 -10.35 82.22
CA GLU A 5 -72.14 -9.33 83.19
C GLU A 5 -70.98 -8.50 82.62
N PRO A 6 -71.03 -7.17 82.73
CA PRO A 6 -69.96 -6.32 82.23
C PRO A 6 -68.66 -6.62 83.00
N GLN A 7 -67.68 -7.18 82.30
CA GLN A 7 -66.32 -7.31 82.84
C GLN A 7 -65.60 -5.97 82.69
N ILE A 8 -65.27 -5.35 83.82
CA ILE A 8 -64.46 -4.13 83.85
C ILE A 8 -62.99 -4.53 83.89
N GLY A 9 -62.28 -4.31 82.78
CA GLY A 9 -60.83 -4.37 82.71
C GLY A 9 -60.27 -2.95 82.67
N GLY A 10 -59.25 -2.67 83.49
CA GLY A 10 -58.67 -1.32 83.57
C GLY A 10 -57.19 -1.36 83.92
N CYS A 11 -56.51 -0.26 83.67
CA CYS A 11 -55.15 -0.01 84.10
C CYS A 11 -55.05 1.42 84.65
N GLU A 12 -54.12 1.64 85.55
CA GLU A 12 -53.84 2.96 86.13
C GLU A 12 -52.49 3.47 85.63
N SER A 13 -52.41 4.77 85.33
CA SER A 13 -51.16 5.42 84.95
C SER A 13 -50.91 6.68 85.76
N THR A 14 -49.67 6.92 86.15
CA THR A 14 -49.22 8.12 86.85
C THR A 14 -48.14 8.88 86.07
N CYS A 15 -48.17 10.21 86.16
CA CYS A 15 -47.14 11.10 85.64
C CYS A 15 -46.00 11.36 86.65
N HIS A 16 -46.16 10.91 87.90
CA HIS A 16 -45.18 11.13 88.96
C HIS A 16 -44.15 10.00 89.00
N VAL A 17 -42.87 10.36 88.88
CA VAL A 17 -41.75 9.42 89.09
C VAL A 17 -41.55 9.27 90.59
N GLY A 18 -41.94 8.13 91.16
CA GLY A 18 -41.50 7.76 92.51
C GLY A 18 -39.99 7.52 92.54
N PRO A 19 -39.29 7.75 93.67
CA PRO A 19 -37.83 7.73 93.76
C PRO A 19 -37.16 6.37 93.49
N SER A 20 -37.94 5.31 93.20
CA SER A 20 -37.45 3.92 93.12
C SER A 20 -37.73 3.22 91.79
N ARG A 21 -38.32 3.86 90.78
CA ARG A 21 -38.55 3.22 89.46
C ARG A 21 -37.53 3.69 88.42
N ARG A 22 -36.66 2.79 87.96
CA ARG A 22 -35.90 2.98 86.70
C ARG A 22 -36.91 2.99 85.56
N VAL A 23 -37.09 4.14 84.90
CA VAL A 23 -37.97 4.26 83.73
C VAL A 23 -37.34 3.50 82.57
N GLN A 24 -37.84 2.29 82.30
CA GLN A 24 -37.58 1.63 81.03
C GLN A 24 -38.62 2.13 80.03
N ASN A 25 -38.23 2.95 79.05
CA ASN A 25 -39.11 3.48 77.99
C ASN A 25 -39.62 2.41 77.01
N ILE A 26 -39.60 1.13 77.40
CA ILE A 26 -39.79 -0.03 76.52
C ILE A 26 -41.21 -0.60 76.66
N SER A 27 -41.96 -0.29 77.73
CA SER A 27 -43.32 -0.83 77.94
C SER A 27 -44.27 0.14 78.67
N CYS A 28 -45.57 0.08 78.37
CA CYS A 28 -46.63 0.82 79.08
C CYS A 28 -47.10 0.09 80.34
N ASP A 29 -46.38 0.29 81.45
CA ASP A 29 -46.55 -0.42 82.73
C ASP A 29 -47.11 0.47 83.87
N GLY A 30 -47.71 1.61 83.51
CA GLY A 30 -48.32 2.55 84.46
C GLY A 30 -47.54 3.85 84.68
N TYR A 31 -46.41 4.06 83.99
CA TYR A 31 -45.77 5.38 83.92
C TYR A 31 -46.08 6.08 82.59
N ARG A 32 -46.77 7.23 82.63
CA ARG A 32 -47.29 8.02 81.49
C ARG A 32 -48.27 7.32 80.54
N CYS A 33 -48.21 6.00 80.42
CA CYS A 33 -49.17 5.17 79.72
C CYS A 33 -49.41 3.87 80.48
N CYS A 34 -50.58 3.29 80.29
CA CYS A 34 -50.90 1.94 80.74
C CYS A 34 -51.66 1.23 79.63
N GLN A 35 -51.58 -0.10 79.60
CA GLN A 35 -52.33 -0.93 78.66
C GLN A 35 -53.07 -2.02 79.43
N ALA A 36 -54.30 -2.30 79.01
CA ALA A 36 -55.08 -3.43 79.50
C ALA A 36 -55.42 -4.33 78.31
N ARG A 37 -55.35 -5.65 78.52
CA ARG A 37 -55.84 -6.60 77.52
C ARG A 37 -57.35 -6.69 77.61
N ILE A 38 -58.00 -6.68 76.47
CA ILE A 38 -59.44 -6.94 76.39
C ILE A 38 -59.67 -8.40 76.81
N PRO A 39 -60.60 -8.68 77.74
CA PRO A 39 -60.92 -10.05 78.12
C PRO A 39 -61.34 -10.88 76.91
N SER A 40 -60.91 -12.13 76.88
CA SER A 40 -61.06 -13.04 75.75
C SER A 40 -62.50 -13.50 75.50
N ASP A 41 -63.49 -13.04 76.28
CA ASP A 41 -64.86 -13.55 76.30
C ASP A 41 -65.72 -12.89 75.20
N ARG A 42 -66.94 -13.40 74.91
CA ARG A 42 -67.79 -12.92 73.80
C ARG A 42 -68.17 -11.43 73.94
N LEU A 43 -67.35 -10.55 73.37
CA LEU A 43 -67.58 -9.11 73.34
C LEU A 43 -68.60 -8.75 72.26
N GLN A 44 -69.67 -8.08 72.65
CA GLN A 44 -70.65 -7.51 71.73
C GLN A 44 -70.51 -5.99 71.59
N GLN A 45 -69.97 -5.34 72.63
CA GLN A 45 -69.78 -3.90 72.69
C GLN A 45 -68.59 -3.58 73.61
N ILE A 46 -67.76 -2.63 73.21
CA ILE A 46 -66.64 -2.12 74.01
C ILE A 46 -66.85 -0.62 74.19
N SER A 47 -66.78 -0.15 75.43
CA SER A 47 -66.80 1.27 75.79
C SER A 47 -65.58 1.60 76.64
N VAL A 48 -64.99 2.77 76.43
CA VAL A 48 -63.81 3.23 77.17
C VAL A 48 -64.17 4.46 78.00
N GLN A 49 -63.82 4.45 79.28
CA GLN A 49 -64.04 5.56 80.22
C GLN A 49 -62.71 5.91 80.89
N VAL A 50 -62.39 7.21 80.97
CA VAL A 50 -61.16 7.73 81.59
C VAL A 50 -61.56 8.60 82.78
N GLU A 51 -61.12 8.22 83.98
CA GLU A 51 -61.37 8.94 85.23
C GLU A 51 -60.07 9.43 85.87
N SER A 52 -60.14 10.50 86.65
CA SER A 52 -59.01 11.09 87.38
C SER A 52 -59.27 10.99 88.88
N PHE A 53 -58.32 10.43 89.64
CA PHE A 53 -58.48 10.21 91.09
C PHE A 53 -58.04 11.41 91.95
N ASP A 54 -57.44 12.44 91.36
CA ASP A 54 -57.03 13.65 92.09
C ASP A 54 -58.21 14.59 92.32
N GLY A 55 -58.76 14.57 93.54
CA GLY A 55 -59.90 15.37 94.00
C GLY A 55 -59.63 16.88 94.19
N ASN A 56 -58.79 17.51 93.36
CA ASN A 56 -58.61 18.96 93.34
C ASN A 56 -58.94 19.51 91.94
N ASP A 57 -60.23 19.67 91.72
CA ASP A 57 -60.80 20.42 90.61
C ASP A 57 -60.66 21.92 90.91
N THR A 58 -59.59 22.56 90.43
CA THR A 58 -59.54 24.01 90.15
C THR A 58 -58.22 24.37 89.45
N THR A 59 -58.31 24.52 88.13
CA THR A 59 -57.50 25.39 87.27
C THR A 59 -55.98 25.44 87.51
N THR A 60 -55.19 24.75 86.69
CA THR A 60 -53.97 25.34 86.10
C THR A 60 -53.56 24.63 84.82
N THR A 61 -53.31 25.46 83.82
CA THR A 61 -53.01 25.24 82.40
C THR A 61 -51.65 24.58 82.12
N SER A 62 -51.36 23.42 82.71
CA SER A 62 -50.21 22.61 82.29
C SER A 62 -50.34 21.14 82.69
N GLY A 63 -50.86 20.28 81.79
CA GLY A 63 -50.95 18.85 82.11
C GLY A 63 -51.53 17.88 81.07
N GLY A 64 -51.40 18.14 79.76
CA GLY A 64 -51.51 17.13 78.69
C GLY A 64 -52.91 16.62 78.31
N CYS A 65 -53.10 16.32 77.02
CA CYS A 65 -54.29 15.64 76.49
C CYS A 65 -54.35 14.19 77.02
N LYS A 66 -55.46 13.79 77.66
CA LYS A 66 -55.70 12.40 78.11
C LYS A 66 -56.48 11.67 77.00
N VAL A 67 -55.90 10.61 76.45
CA VAL A 67 -56.52 9.82 75.37
C VAL A 67 -56.52 8.34 75.72
N ALA A 68 -57.57 7.65 75.34
CA ALA A 68 -57.66 6.19 75.42
C ALA A 68 -58.25 5.68 74.11
N PHE A 69 -57.64 4.64 73.52
CA PHE A 69 -58.01 4.11 72.22
C PHE A 69 -57.71 2.61 72.16
N LEU A 70 -58.38 1.92 71.24
CA LEU A 70 -58.16 0.51 70.95
C LEU A 70 -57.14 0.36 69.81
N THR A 71 -56.17 -0.53 69.91
CA THR A 71 -55.18 -0.76 68.84
C THR A 71 -54.57 -2.16 68.92
N ASP A 72 -54.12 -2.67 67.77
CA ASP A 72 -53.34 -3.89 67.59
C ASP A 72 -51.81 -3.64 67.52
N GLN A 73 -51.40 -2.38 67.40
CA GLN A 73 -49.98 -1.99 67.34
C GLN A 73 -49.36 -1.95 68.74
N GLY A 74 -48.12 -2.43 68.87
CA GLY A 74 -47.34 -2.32 70.09
C GLY A 74 -46.81 -0.89 70.27
N TYR A 75 -47.44 -0.10 71.15
CA TYR A 75 -46.96 1.24 71.49
C TYR A 75 -46.03 1.22 72.71
N THR A 76 -44.95 1.98 72.61
CA THR A 76 -44.03 2.27 73.73
C THR A 76 -43.95 3.78 73.93
N PRO A 77 -43.57 4.25 75.15
CA PRO A 77 -43.34 5.67 75.40
C PRO A 77 -42.35 6.35 74.43
N SER A 78 -41.46 5.57 73.79
CA SER A 78 -40.51 6.07 72.78
C SER A 78 -41.08 6.21 71.36
N ASN A 79 -42.17 5.50 71.03
CA ASN A 79 -42.78 5.50 69.69
C ASN A 79 -44.00 6.43 69.58
N ILE A 80 -44.56 6.89 70.72
CA ILE A 80 -45.65 7.85 70.73
C ILE A 80 -45.07 9.26 70.60
N THR A 81 -44.85 9.70 69.37
CA THR A 81 -44.72 11.12 69.05
C THR A 81 -46.13 11.69 68.89
N GLU A 82 -46.53 12.61 69.77
CA GLU A 82 -47.77 13.39 69.68
C GLU A 82 -49.07 12.55 69.86
N PRO A 83 -49.49 12.23 71.11
CA PRO A 83 -50.79 11.58 71.35
C PRO A 83 -51.99 12.41 70.84
N GLU A 84 -51.76 13.70 70.56
CA GLU A 84 -52.69 14.65 69.97
C GLU A 84 -53.06 14.30 68.52
N LEU A 85 -52.26 13.51 67.79
CA LEU A 85 -52.55 13.06 66.42
C LEU A 85 -53.58 11.92 66.35
N VAL A 86 -53.80 11.20 67.46
CA VAL A 86 -54.76 10.08 67.51
C VAL A 86 -56.20 10.59 67.71
N TYR A 87 -56.36 11.71 68.40
CA TYR A 87 -57.65 12.34 68.70
C TYR A 87 -58.42 12.89 67.47
N PRO A 88 -57.79 13.59 66.50
CA PRO A 88 -58.51 14.22 65.39
C PRO A 88 -59.10 13.23 64.36
N ASN A 89 -58.59 12.00 64.29
CA ASN A 89 -59.11 11.02 63.33
C ASN A 89 -60.46 10.42 63.77
N GLY A 90 -60.79 10.42 65.07
CA GLY A 90 -62.05 9.87 65.58
C GLY A 90 -62.24 8.35 65.39
N TYR A 91 -61.25 7.66 64.82
CA TYR A 91 -61.20 6.21 64.67
C TYR A 91 -59.79 5.69 64.96
N ALA A 92 -59.69 4.47 65.45
CA ALA A 92 -58.43 3.75 65.60
C ALA A 92 -58.42 2.54 64.67
N THR A 93 -57.25 2.25 64.08
CA THR A 93 -57.08 1.07 63.23
C THR A 93 -56.89 -0.15 64.11
N VAL A 94 -57.68 -1.18 63.86
CA VAL A 94 -57.52 -2.50 64.47
C VAL A 94 -57.52 -3.53 63.35
N GLU A 95 -56.56 -4.45 63.38
CA GLU A 95 -56.60 -5.64 62.55
C GLU A 95 -57.65 -6.60 63.12
N LEU A 96 -58.75 -6.74 62.38
CA LEU A 96 -59.72 -7.78 62.65
C LEU A 96 -59.16 -9.11 62.13
N GLY A 97 -58.68 -9.93 63.05
CA GLY A 97 -58.31 -11.30 62.76
C GLY A 97 -59.55 -12.10 62.35
N TRP A 98 -59.52 -12.67 61.15
CA TRP A 98 -60.51 -13.67 60.74
C TRP A 98 -60.00 -15.03 61.13
N PHE A 99 -60.86 -15.85 61.71
CA PHE A 99 -60.59 -17.28 61.91
C PHE A 99 -61.60 -18.09 61.12
N ILE A 100 -61.18 -19.26 60.66
CA ILE A 100 -62.08 -20.21 60.01
C ILE A 100 -62.59 -21.15 61.10
N ASP A 101 -63.91 -21.19 61.27
CA ASP A 101 -64.58 -22.13 62.16
C ASP A 101 -64.49 -23.54 61.56
N MET A 102 -63.79 -24.44 62.26
CA MET A 102 -63.54 -25.82 61.85
C MET A 102 -64.48 -26.82 62.54
N SER A 103 -65.46 -26.35 63.32
CA SER A 103 -66.36 -27.22 64.10
C SER A 103 -67.18 -28.22 63.26
N ASN A 104 -67.35 -27.98 61.94
CA ASN A 104 -68.07 -28.88 61.03
C ASN A 104 -67.17 -29.87 60.26
N ASN A 105 -65.87 -29.98 60.57
CA ASN A 105 -64.94 -30.94 59.94
C ASN A 105 -64.93 -30.92 58.40
N VAL A 106 -65.22 -29.77 57.78
CA VAL A 106 -65.25 -29.65 56.31
C VAL A 106 -63.81 -29.60 55.79
N PRO A 107 -63.40 -30.47 54.85
CA PRO A 107 -62.09 -30.40 54.22
C PRO A 107 -62.10 -29.30 53.17
N ILE A 108 -62.03 -28.04 53.59
CA ILE A 108 -62.05 -26.87 52.68
C ILE A 108 -60.71 -26.68 51.93
N PHE A 109 -59.66 -27.40 52.32
CA PHE A 109 -58.32 -27.27 51.75
C PHE A 109 -57.92 -28.49 50.93
N GLY A 110 -58.38 -28.53 49.67
CA GLY A 110 -57.86 -29.47 48.68
C GLY A 110 -56.41 -29.16 48.33
N THR A 111 -55.49 -30.06 48.70
CA THR A 111 -54.16 -30.35 48.12
C THR A 111 -53.45 -29.27 47.28
N GLY A 112 -53.41 -28.02 47.74
CA GLY A 112 -52.72 -26.92 47.07
C GLY A 112 -52.34 -25.85 48.09
N GLU A 113 -51.08 -25.85 48.50
CA GLU A 113 -50.29 -24.75 49.11
C GLU A 113 -51.06 -23.58 49.77
N ILE A 114 -51.95 -23.89 50.71
CA ILE A 114 -52.50 -22.92 51.67
C ILE A 114 -51.85 -23.23 53.01
N CYS A 115 -50.77 -22.52 53.36
CA CYS A 115 -50.09 -22.52 54.67
C CYS A 115 -50.32 -23.78 55.54
N VAL A 116 -50.01 -24.97 55.00
CA VAL A 116 -50.28 -26.23 55.72
C VAL A 116 -49.08 -26.54 56.63
N LEU A 117 -49.30 -26.51 57.94
CA LEU A 117 -48.59 -27.37 58.86
C LEU A 117 -49.13 -28.79 58.65
N ASP A 118 -48.25 -29.68 58.19
CA ASP A 118 -48.53 -31.09 58.06
C ASP A 118 -48.89 -31.63 59.45
N VAL A 119 -50.09 -32.18 59.61
CA VAL A 119 -50.73 -32.47 60.91
C VAL A 119 -50.07 -33.66 61.63
N ASN A 120 -48.91 -34.13 61.18
CA ASN A 120 -48.23 -35.34 61.67
C ASN A 120 -46.79 -35.15 62.17
N VAL A 121 -46.33 -33.93 62.47
CA VAL A 121 -45.01 -33.74 63.09
C VAL A 121 -45.13 -33.05 64.44
N ILE A 122 -45.58 -33.80 65.44
CA ILE A 122 -45.09 -33.63 66.80
C ILE A 122 -43.68 -34.24 66.81
N VAL A 123 -42.76 -33.59 67.53
CA VAL A 123 -41.37 -33.99 67.81
C VAL A 123 -40.31 -33.35 66.88
N ASN A 124 -39.73 -32.26 67.39
CA ASN A 124 -38.34 -31.82 67.23
C ASN A 124 -37.68 -32.02 65.85
N ARG A 125 -37.67 -30.96 65.04
CA ARG A 125 -36.44 -30.37 64.47
C ARG A 125 -36.77 -29.04 63.80
N SER A 126 -35.94 -28.04 64.09
CA SER A 126 -35.67 -26.90 63.20
C SER A 126 -35.57 -27.38 61.75
N TYR A 127 -36.29 -26.75 60.81
CA TYR A 127 -35.75 -26.32 59.52
C TYR A 127 -36.85 -25.60 58.70
N THR A 128 -36.55 -24.34 58.38
CA THR A 128 -36.74 -23.64 57.09
C THR A 128 -38.14 -23.44 56.48
N ASP A 129 -38.37 -22.17 56.16
CA ASP A 129 -38.89 -21.72 54.86
C ASP A 129 -40.37 -22.01 54.59
N LYS A 130 -41.23 -21.26 55.30
CA LYS A 130 -42.62 -21.09 54.91
C LYS A 130 -42.95 -19.61 54.96
N ARG A 131 -43.55 -19.08 53.89
CA ARG A 131 -43.96 -17.66 53.78
C ARG A 131 -45.03 -17.26 54.81
N CYS A 132 -45.64 -18.24 55.48
CA CYS A 132 -46.72 -18.10 56.45
C CYS A 132 -46.72 -19.20 57.51
N VAL A 133 -47.36 -18.92 58.64
CA VAL A 133 -47.61 -19.85 59.75
C VAL A 133 -49.11 -19.87 60.06
N CYS A 134 -49.63 -21.03 60.47
CA CYS A 134 -51.01 -21.16 60.94
C CYS A 134 -51.04 -21.84 62.30
N ASP A 135 -51.70 -21.21 63.25
CA ASP A 135 -51.94 -21.73 64.59
C ASP A 135 -53.35 -22.35 64.69
N PHE A 136 -53.44 -23.38 65.52
CA PHE A 136 -54.68 -24.07 65.85
C PHE A 136 -55.08 -23.75 67.29
N GLY A 137 -56.33 -23.32 67.47
CA GLY A 137 -56.89 -23.02 68.79
C GLY A 137 -58.26 -23.66 68.96
N ASN A 138 -58.63 -23.91 70.22
CA ASN A 138 -59.99 -24.29 70.60
C ASN A 138 -60.56 -23.19 71.49
N TYR A 139 -61.73 -22.67 71.15
CA TYR A 139 -62.41 -21.64 71.92
C TYR A 139 -63.91 -21.94 71.99
N LEU A 140 -64.46 -22.07 73.21
CA LEU A 140 -65.87 -22.38 73.48
C LEU A 140 -66.43 -23.56 72.64
N ASP A 141 -65.78 -24.73 72.72
CA ASP A 141 -66.13 -25.96 71.99
C ASP A 141 -66.10 -25.86 70.45
N ARG A 142 -65.45 -24.80 69.91
CA ARG A 142 -65.16 -24.68 68.48
C ARG A 142 -63.68 -24.68 68.22
N SER A 143 -63.25 -25.54 67.31
CA SER A 143 -61.91 -25.52 66.75
C SER A 143 -61.80 -24.41 65.71
N TYR A 144 -60.77 -23.59 65.79
CA TYR A 144 -60.50 -22.56 64.79
C TYR A 144 -59.04 -22.60 64.31
N ARG A 145 -58.83 -22.13 63.08
CA ARG A 145 -57.50 -21.93 62.50
C ARG A 145 -57.27 -20.45 62.20
N SER A 146 -56.11 -19.94 62.64
CA SER A 146 -55.65 -18.57 62.38
C SER A 146 -54.29 -18.62 61.70
N CYS A 147 -54.09 -17.87 60.63
CA CYS A 147 -52.87 -17.84 59.84
C CYS A 147 -52.30 -16.42 59.73
N SER A 148 -50.98 -16.30 59.72
CA SER A 148 -50.23 -15.04 59.54
C SER A 148 -49.04 -15.24 58.59
N CYS A 149 -48.60 -14.18 57.91
CA CYS A 149 -47.34 -14.21 57.15
C CYS A 149 -46.14 -14.18 58.09
N ASN A 150 -45.06 -14.88 57.74
CA ASN A 150 -43.82 -14.88 58.54
C ASN A 150 -43.06 -13.56 58.38
N TYR A 151 -42.10 -13.31 59.29
CA TYR A 151 -41.21 -12.15 59.21
C TYR A 151 -40.49 -12.09 57.86
N GLY A 152 -40.41 -10.91 57.25
CA GLY A 152 -39.90 -10.72 55.87
C GLY A 152 -40.97 -10.85 54.78
N TYR A 153 -42.21 -11.23 55.13
CA TYR A 153 -43.32 -11.38 54.17
C TYR A 153 -44.51 -10.50 54.53
N SER A 154 -45.28 -10.09 53.52
CA SER A 154 -46.52 -9.33 53.69
C SER A 154 -47.59 -9.80 52.70
N GLY A 155 -48.87 -9.65 53.06
CA GLY A 155 -49.99 -10.06 52.21
C GLY A 155 -51.03 -10.88 52.96
N ASN A 156 -51.79 -11.73 52.24
CA ASN A 156 -52.90 -12.47 52.81
C ASN A 156 -52.57 -13.97 52.94
N PRO A 157 -52.41 -14.52 54.15
CA PRO A 157 -52.01 -15.92 54.37
C PRO A 157 -53.11 -16.94 54.04
N TYR A 158 -54.36 -16.51 53.84
CA TYR A 158 -55.49 -17.39 53.53
C TYR A 158 -55.68 -17.66 52.03
N ILE A 159 -54.87 -17.03 51.19
CA ILE A 159 -54.85 -17.22 49.73
C ILE A 159 -53.57 -17.98 49.36
N SER A 160 -53.65 -18.92 48.41
CA SER A 160 -52.46 -19.60 47.90
C SER A 160 -51.44 -18.59 47.37
N ASN A 161 -50.19 -18.69 47.84
CA ASN A 161 -49.10 -17.73 47.57
C ASN A 161 -49.44 -16.25 47.90
N GLY A 162 -50.34 -16.02 48.86
CA GLY A 162 -50.76 -14.67 49.24
C GLY A 162 -49.76 -13.90 50.12
N CYS A 163 -48.82 -14.58 50.80
CA CYS A 163 -47.69 -13.93 51.46
C CYS A 163 -46.54 -13.74 50.47
N LYS A 164 -46.24 -12.47 50.17
CA LYS A 164 -45.18 -12.06 49.25
C LYS A 164 -43.97 -11.53 50.01
N ASP A 165 -42.79 -11.81 49.48
CA ASP A 165 -41.53 -11.28 49.99
C ASP A 165 -41.58 -9.75 50.05
N LYS A 166 -41.11 -9.19 51.15
CA LYS A 166 -41.06 -7.75 51.37
C LYS A 166 -39.69 -7.27 50.89
N ASP A 167 -39.65 -6.42 49.87
CA ASP A 167 -38.38 -5.82 49.47
C ASP A 167 -37.90 -4.85 50.57
N GLU A 168 -36.96 -5.31 51.41
CA GLU A 168 -36.45 -4.46 52.48
C GLU A 168 -35.55 -3.35 51.96
N CYS A 169 -34.98 -3.46 50.76
CA CYS A 169 -34.13 -2.42 50.16
C CYS A 169 -34.95 -1.22 49.64
N ASP A 170 -36.24 -1.41 49.33
CA ASP A 170 -37.16 -0.35 48.89
C ASP A 170 -37.83 0.43 50.04
N LEU A 171 -37.74 -0.08 51.27
CA LEU A 171 -38.23 0.65 52.45
C LEU A 171 -37.27 1.80 52.78
N VAL A 172 -37.81 2.92 53.27
CA VAL A 172 -37.03 4.09 53.72
C VAL A 172 -35.94 3.70 54.73
N VAL A 173 -36.14 2.60 55.47
CA VAL A 173 -35.18 2.04 56.42
C VAL A 173 -34.06 1.23 55.72
N GLY A 174 -34.35 0.53 54.62
CA GLY A 174 -33.40 -0.30 53.86
C GLY A 174 -32.27 0.47 53.19
N ARG A 175 -32.56 1.67 52.73
CA ARG A 175 -31.56 2.55 52.12
C ARG A 175 -30.53 3.07 53.13
N HIS A 176 -30.84 3.01 54.43
CA HIS A 176 -29.97 3.43 55.52
C HIS A 176 -29.39 2.26 56.32
N THR A 177 -29.84 1.01 56.12
CA THR A 177 -29.30 -0.16 56.84
C THR A 177 -27.97 -0.64 56.29
N CYS A 178 -27.72 -0.52 54.98
CA CYS A 178 -26.40 -0.79 54.39
C CYS A 178 -25.58 0.52 54.38
N GLY A 179 -24.57 0.63 55.25
CA GLY A 179 -23.73 1.82 55.35
C GLY A 179 -22.95 2.16 54.07
N ASP A 180 -22.32 3.34 54.04
CA ASP A 180 -21.58 3.84 52.87
C ASP A 180 -20.55 2.82 52.35
N GLY A 181 -20.60 2.54 51.03
CA GLY A 181 -19.68 1.62 50.36
C GLY A 181 -20.22 0.20 50.12
N TYR A 182 -21.46 -0.07 50.55
CA TYR A 182 -22.16 -1.33 50.30
C TYR A 182 -23.41 -1.10 49.43
N ASP A 183 -23.75 -2.08 48.59
CA ASP A 183 -25.01 -2.14 47.86
C ASP A 183 -25.97 -3.11 48.57
N CYS A 184 -27.21 -2.68 48.81
CA CYS A 184 -28.29 -3.53 49.33
C CYS A 184 -28.77 -4.46 48.23
N VAL A 185 -28.88 -5.76 48.53
CA VAL A 185 -29.41 -6.78 47.64
C VAL A 185 -30.56 -7.49 48.36
N ASN A 186 -31.78 -7.35 47.84
CA ASN A 186 -32.96 -8.04 48.38
C ASN A 186 -32.82 -9.56 48.19
N THR A 187 -33.15 -10.33 49.21
CA THR A 187 -33.13 -11.80 49.22
C THR A 187 -34.48 -12.32 49.73
N GLU A 188 -34.83 -13.57 49.47
CA GLU A 188 -36.12 -14.10 49.91
C GLU A 188 -36.21 -14.15 51.45
N GLY A 189 -37.10 -13.34 52.03
CA GLY A 189 -37.36 -13.15 53.45
C GLY A 189 -36.42 -12.21 54.20
N SER A 190 -35.46 -11.54 53.54
CA SER A 190 -34.44 -10.66 54.16
C SER A 190 -33.63 -9.87 53.12
N TYR A 191 -32.66 -9.04 53.54
CA TYR A 191 -31.69 -8.38 52.65
C TYR A 191 -30.22 -8.72 53.01
N GLU A 192 -29.31 -8.57 52.03
CA GLU A 192 -27.84 -8.70 52.19
C GLU A 192 -27.13 -7.42 51.73
N CYS A 193 -26.12 -6.95 52.49
CA CYS A 193 -25.28 -5.82 52.08
C CYS A 193 -23.96 -6.32 51.46
N ARG A 194 -23.69 -6.00 50.19
CA ARG A 194 -22.46 -6.41 49.47
C ARG A 194 -21.50 -5.26 49.24
N GLN A 195 -20.20 -5.48 49.44
CA GLN A 195 -19.18 -4.45 49.16
C GLN A 195 -19.13 -4.07 47.68
N ARG A 196 -19.09 -2.77 47.40
CA ARG A 196 -18.76 -2.24 46.07
C ARG A 196 -17.31 -2.56 45.71
N LYS A 197 -17.09 -3.46 44.75
CA LYS A 197 -15.76 -3.66 44.14
C LYS A 197 -15.40 -2.46 43.27
N SER A 198 -14.40 -1.68 43.69
CA SER A 198 -13.83 -0.59 42.88
C SER A 198 -13.23 -1.15 41.58
N LYS A 199 -13.55 -0.53 40.42
CA LYS A 199 -12.89 -0.84 39.15
C LYS A 199 -11.41 -0.46 39.26
N SER A 200 -10.51 -1.43 39.17
CA SER A 200 -9.07 -1.22 39.40
C SER A 200 -8.47 -0.13 38.50
N PRO A 201 -7.77 0.90 39.04
CA PRO A 201 -7.09 1.93 38.24
C PRO A 201 -6.01 1.36 37.31
N ALA A 202 -5.54 0.13 37.57
CA ALA A 202 -4.56 -0.58 36.76
C ALA A 202 -5.01 -0.85 35.31
N ILE A 203 -6.31 -1.07 35.06
CA ILE A 203 -6.81 -1.36 33.69
C ILE A 203 -6.79 -0.08 32.83
N ILE A 204 -7.16 1.06 33.42
CA ILE A 204 -7.17 2.35 32.74
C ILE A 204 -5.73 2.81 32.44
N LEU A 205 -4.81 2.62 33.39
CA LEU A 205 -3.37 2.88 33.21
C LEU A 205 -2.77 1.98 32.11
N GLY A 206 -3.14 0.70 32.07
CA GLY A 206 -2.68 -0.23 31.03
C GLY A 206 -3.13 0.15 29.62
N LEU A 207 -4.40 0.52 29.44
CA LEU A 207 -4.93 0.98 28.14
C LEU A 207 -4.32 2.32 27.71
N GLY A 208 -4.12 3.25 28.64
CA GLY A 208 -3.47 4.54 28.35
C GLY A 208 -2.02 4.40 27.90
N LEU A 209 -1.24 3.55 28.57
CA LEU A 209 0.14 3.26 28.17
C LEU A 209 0.22 2.56 26.82
N GLY A 210 -0.66 1.59 26.57
CA GLY A 210 -0.74 0.89 25.28
C GLY A 210 -1.07 1.82 24.11
N PHE A 211 -2.07 2.69 24.28
CA PHE A 211 -2.44 3.68 23.26
C PHE A 211 -1.33 4.73 23.05
N GLY A 212 -0.71 5.21 24.13
CA GLY A 212 0.41 6.15 24.06
C GLY A 212 1.60 5.58 23.26
N LEU A 213 1.98 4.33 23.53
CA LEU A 213 3.04 3.66 22.77
C LEU A 213 2.70 3.48 21.29
N LEU A 214 1.44 3.16 20.96
CA LEU A 214 0.98 3.01 19.58
C LEU A 214 1.03 4.34 18.82
N VAL A 215 0.59 5.45 19.44
CA VAL A 215 0.68 6.79 18.85
C VAL A 215 2.14 7.21 18.65
N LEU A 216 3.02 6.94 19.62
CA LEU A 216 4.45 7.21 19.48
C LEU A 216 5.10 6.39 18.36
N ALA A 217 4.75 5.11 18.22
CA ALA A 217 5.24 4.25 17.15
C ALA A 217 4.79 4.74 15.76
N ILE A 218 3.52 5.13 15.61
CA ILE A 218 3.01 5.72 14.38
C ILE A 218 3.72 7.05 14.09
N GLY A 219 3.86 7.93 15.09
CA GLY A 219 4.58 9.20 14.95
C GLY A 219 6.03 9.01 14.52
N ALA A 220 6.74 8.04 15.13
CA ALA A 220 8.10 7.68 14.76
C ALA A 220 8.19 7.11 13.34
N TRP A 221 7.23 6.28 12.92
CA TRP A 221 7.16 5.75 11.54
C TRP A 221 6.90 6.86 10.50
N TRP A 222 5.99 7.79 10.80
CA TRP A 222 5.73 8.97 9.95
C TRP A 222 6.97 9.87 9.86
N LEU A 223 7.64 10.13 10.99
CA LEU A 223 8.87 10.91 11.04
C LEU A 223 9.99 10.22 10.24
N TYR A 224 10.15 8.91 10.40
CA TYR A 224 11.08 8.09 9.63
C TYR A 224 10.81 8.20 8.12
N LYS A 225 9.55 8.02 7.70
CA LYS A 225 9.13 8.17 6.29
C LYS A 225 9.37 9.58 5.77
N PHE A 226 9.11 10.61 6.58
CA PHE A 226 9.35 12.00 6.21
C PHE A 226 10.85 12.30 6.04
N ILE A 227 11.69 11.84 6.98
CA ILE A 227 13.15 11.96 6.89
C ILE A 227 13.67 11.21 5.68
N GLN A 228 13.19 10.00 5.42
CA GLN A 228 13.57 9.21 4.24
C GLN A 228 13.23 9.95 2.95
N LYS A 229 11.98 10.46 2.81
CA LYS A 229 11.54 11.22 1.64
C LYS A 229 12.35 12.51 1.44
N ARG A 230 12.70 13.22 2.52
CA ARG A 230 13.59 14.39 2.45
C ARG A 230 15.01 14.02 2.04
N ARG A 231 15.55 12.92 2.55
CA ARG A 231 16.88 12.42 2.16
C ARG A 231 16.91 12.04 0.68
N GLU A 232 15.89 11.36 0.18
CA GLU A 232 15.75 11.02 -1.24
C GLU A 232 15.66 12.28 -2.12
N ALA A 233 14.80 13.24 -1.77
CA ALA A 233 14.67 14.51 -2.51
C ALA A 233 16.00 15.31 -2.53
N LYS A 234 16.73 15.33 -1.39
CA LYS A 234 18.05 15.96 -1.32
C LYS A 234 19.07 15.27 -2.22
N ARG A 235 19.10 13.93 -2.23
CA ARG A 235 19.98 13.15 -3.14
C ARG A 235 19.67 13.41 -4.60
N LYS A 236 18.38 13.37 -4.98
CA LYS A 236 17.94 13.69 -6.35
C LYS A 236 18.38 15.08 -6.79
N LYS A 237 18.28 16.08 -5.91
CA LYS A 237 18.74 17.45 -6.20
C LYS A 237 20.26 17.52 -6.39
N ILE A 238 21.03 16.79 -5.56
CA ILE A 238 22.49 16.70 -5.70
C ILE A 238 22.85 16.06 -7.05
N PHE A 239 22.23 14.94 -7.40
CA PHE A 239 22.46 14.29 -8.70
C PHE A 239 22.07 15.18 -9.87
N PHE A 240 20.92 15.85 -9.79
CA PHE A 240 20.49 16.79 -10.82
C PHE A 240 21.52 17.91 -11.06
N GLN A 241 22.11 18.45 -10.00
CA GLN A 241 23.17 19.47 -10.10
C GLN A 241 24.47 18.89 -10.65
N ARG A 242 24.90 17.72 -10.15
CA ARG A 242 26.12 17.03 -10.59
C ARG A 242 26.06 16.65 -12.07
N ASN A 243 24.91 16.18 -12.53
CA ASN A 243 24.68 15.67 -13.88
C ASN A 243 24.36 16.76 -14.90
N GLY A 244 24.71 18.02 -14.63
CA GLY A 244 24.54 19.12 -15.58
C GLY A 244 23.11 19.64 -15.73
N GLY A 245 22.20 19.37 -14.78
CA GLY A 245 20.81 19.79 -14.87
C GLY A 245 20.60 21.31 -14.96
N LEU A 246 21.53 22.11 -14.42
CA LEU A 246 21.51 23.56 -14.58
C LEU A 246 21.83 23.99 -16.03
N LEU A 247 22.80 23.34 -16.67
CA LEU A 247 23.17 23.62 -18.06
C LEU A 247 22.02 23.26 -19.00
N LEU A 248 21.38 22.10 -18.77
CA LEU A 248 20.23 21.68 -19.56
C LEU A 248 19.03 22.63 -19.38
N GLN A 249 18.76 23.12 -18.17
CA GLN A 249 17.72 24.12 -17.95
C GLN A 249 18.00 25.44 -18.69
N GLN A 250 19.25 25.89 -18.72
CA GLN A 250 19.63 27.07 -19.51
C GLN A 250 19.39 26.86 -21.00
N GLN A 251 19.76 25.70 -21.55
CA GLN A 251 19.54 25.38 -22.96
C GLN A 251 18.05 25.25 -23.32
N LEU A 252 17.24 24.69 -22.43
CA LEU A 252 15.79 24.59 -22.63
C LEU A 252 15.12 25.96 -22.64
N ASN A 253 15.57 26.89 -21.79
CA ASN A 253 15.02 28.24 -21.72
C ASN A 253 15.51 29.14 -22.88
N SER A 254 16.67 28.87 -23.47
CA SER A 254 17.20 29.67 -24.59
C SER A 254 16.63 29.26 -25.96
N ASN A 255 16.15 28.02 -26.10
CA ASN A 255 15.73 27.43 -27.38
C ASN A 255 14.21 27.44 -27.59
N GLU A 256 13.47 28.41 -27.05
CA GLU A 256 11.99 28.58 -27.19
C GLU A 256 11.48 28.75 -28.65
N GLY A 257 12.31 28.50 -29.68
CA GLY A 257 12.01 28.79 -31.07
C GLY A 257 11.78 27.60 -32.03
N ASN A 258 12.55 26.50 -32.03
CA ASN A 258 12.41 25.49 -33.12
C ASN A 258 13.19 24.16 -33.01
N LEU A 259 13.10 23.42 -31.90
CA LEU A 259 13.46 21.98 -31.87
C LEU A 259 12.52 21.25 -30.93
N GLU A 260 12.15 20.01 -31.24
CA GLU A 260 11.51 19.12 -30.26
C GLU A 260 12.44 18.99 -29.05
N THR A 261 12.17 19.76 -28.01
CA THR A 261 13.07 19.94 -26.87
C THR A 261 13.23 18.64 -26.10
N THR A 262 14.49 18.23 -25.88
CA THR A 262 14.90 17.12 -25.01
C THR A 262 14.19 17.21 -23.66
N ARG A 263 13.27 16.28 -23.37
CA ARG A 263 12.46 16.32 -22.15
C ARG A 263 13.26 15.82 -20.94
N VAL A 264 13.13 16.48 -19.80
CA VAL A 264 13.64 15.95 -18.52
C VAL A 264 12.59 15.04 -17.89
N PHE A 265 12.94 13.76 -17.76
CA PHE A 265 12.11 12.73 -17.13
C PHE A 265 12.47 12.58 -15.64
N SER A 266 11.47 12.29 -14.80
CA SER A 266 11.73 11.94 -13.40
C SER A 266 12.14 10.48 -13.26
N SER A 267 12.94 10.14 -12.24
CA SER A 267 13.34 8.72 -12.03
C SER A 267 12.13 7.81 -11.87
N LYS A 268 11.09 8.30 -11.16
CA LYS A 268 9.87 7.56 -10.85
C LYS A 268 9.03 7.29 -12.10
N GLU A 269 9.04 8.21 -13.06
CA GLU A 269 8.39 8.02 -14.35
C GLU A 269 9.05 6.90 -15.16
N LEU A 270 10.38 6.90 -15.23
CA LEU A 270 11.13 5.86 -15.96
C LEU A 270 11.07 4.50 -15.24
N GLU A 271 11.10 4.48 -13.91
CA GLU A 271 10.85 3.28 -13.11
C GLU A 271 9.48 2.69 -13.43
N LYS A 272 8.41 3.50 -13.44
CA LYS A 272 7.07 3.02 -13.81
C LYS A 272 7.02 2.54 -15.26
N ALA A 273 7.61 3.28 -16.19
CA ALA A 273 7.60 2.95 -17.62
C ALA A 273 8.32 1.62 -17.94
N THR A 274 9.34 1.28 -17.15
CA THR A 274 10.20 0.10 -17.35
C THR A 274 9.91 -1.04 -16.37
N GLU A 275 8.81 -0.98 -15.60
CA GLU A 275 8.49 -1.95 -14.53
C GLU A 275 9.66 -2.15 -13.55
N ASN A 276 10.18 -1.04 -13.03
CA ASN A 276 11.37 -0.97 -12.16
C ASN A 276 12.64 -1.53 -12.82
N PHE A 277 12.85 -1.21 -14.11
CA PHE A 277 13.97 -1.75 -14.90
C PHE A 277 13.97 -3.29 -14.90
N SER A 278 12.81 -3.87 -15.15
CA SER A 278 12.62 -5.33 -15.20
C SER A 278 13.51 -5.98 -16.26
N VAL A 279 14.11 -7.13 -15.93
CA VAL A 279 14.92 -7.93 -16.86
C VAL A 279 14.09 -8.37 -18.08
N ASN A 280 12.79 -8.58 -17.90
CA ASN A 280 11.87 -8.95 -19.00
C ASN A 280 11.66 -7.83 -20.03
N ARG A 281 12.12 -6.62 -19.72
CA ARG A 281 12.04 -5.46 -20.62
C ARG A 281 13.39 -5.12 -21.25
N VAL A 282 14.43 -5.92 -21.08
CA VAL A 282 15.74 -5.65 -21.68
C VAL A 282 15.66 -5.84 -23.19
N LEU A 283 16.05 -4.81 -23.94
CA LEU A 283 16.22 -4.83 -25.39
C LEU A 283 17.65 -5.20 -25.79
N GLY A 284 18.62 -4.84 -24.95
CA GLY A 284 20.03 -5.12 -25.20
C GLY A 284 20.89 -4.72 -24.02
N GLN A 285 22.06 -5.35 -23.92
CA GLN A 285 23.03 -5.10 -22.86
C GLN A 285 24.45 -5.10 -23.43
N GLY A 286 25.22 -4.05 -23.13
CA GLY A 286 26.58 -3.87 -23.64
C GLY A 286 27.48 -3.09 -22.70
N GLY A 287 28.66 -2.68 -23.20
CA GLY A 287 29.66 -1.94 -22.43
C GLY A 287 29.19 -0.55 -21.97
N GLN A 288 28.21 0.04 -22.68
CA GLN A 288 27.65 1.34 -22.34
C GLN A 288 26.42 1.28 -21.41
N GLY A 289 25.93 0.09 -21.07
CA GLY A 289 24.77 -0.05 -20.18
C GLY A 289 23.78 -1.13 -20.60
N THR A 290 22.57 -1.00 -20.08
CA THR A 290 21.42 -1.84 -20.41
C THR A 290 20.30 -0.96 -20.95
N VAL A 291 19.70 -1.36 -22.07
CA VAL A 291 18.60 -0.65 -22.71
C VAL A 291 17.30 -1.39 -22.40
N TYR A 292 16.30 -0.69 -21.90
CA TYR A 292 15.00 -1.23 -21.51
C TYR A 292 13.88 -0.69 -22.39
N LYS A 293 12.91 -1.53 -22.72
CA LYS A 293 11.65 -1.15 -23.35
C LYS A 293 10.74 -0.49 -22.31
N GLY A 294 10.50 0.81 -22.47
CA GLY A 294 9.60 1.59 -21.63
C GLY A 294 8.26 1.85 -22.32
N MET A 295 7.20 2.00 -21.53
CA MET A 295 5.92 2.58 -21.98
C MET A 295 5.63 3.80 -21.11
N LEU A 296 5.66 4.99 -21.72
CA LEU A 296 5.34 6.24 -21.04
C LEU A 296 3.85 6.31 -20.68
N VAL A 297 3.49 7.24 -19.79
CA VAL A 297 2.10 7.42 -19.33
C VAL A 297 1.12 7.82 -20.44
N ASP A 298 1.64 8.39 -21.52
CA ASP A 298 0.89 8.78 -22.72
C ASP A 298 0.78 7.63 -23.75
N GLY A 299 1.26 6.42 -23.40
CA GLY A 299 1.24 5.24 -24.26
C GLY A 299 2.40 5.13 -25.24
N ARG A 300 3.29 6.14 -25.33
CA ARG A 300 4.46 6.07 -26.23
C ARG A 300 5.46 5.03 -25.75
N ILE A 301 5.90 4.17 -26.67
CA ILE A 301 6.96 3.18 -26.42
C ILE A 301 8.31 3.87 -26.63
N VAL A 302 9.22 3.67 -25.67
CA VAL A 302 10.55 4.29 -25.65
C VAL A 302 11.65 3.28 -25.35
N ALA A 303 12.88 3.59 -25.75
CA ALA A 303 14.07 2.85 -25.34
C ALA A 303 14.82 3.63 -24.25
N VAL A 304 14.97 3.03 -23.06
CA VAL A 304 15.56 3.67 -21.88
C VAL A 304 16.95 3.08 -21.64
N LYS A 305 18.02 3.82 -21.97
CA LYS A 305 19.42 3.40 -21.77
C LYS A 305 19.88 3.81 -20.38
N LYS A 306 20.22 2.81 -19.56
CA LYS A 306 20.76 2.97 -18.21
C LYS A 306 22.18 2.41 -18.15
N SER A 307 23.16 3.26 -17.91
CA SER A 307 24.57 2.88 -17.80
C SER A 307 24.84 2.00 -16.57
N LYS A 308 25.87 1.15 -16.65
CA LYS A 308 26.31 0.28 -15.55
C LYS A 308 27.40 0.97 -14.75
N ALA A 309 27.22 1.05 -13.42
CA ALA A 309 28.17 1.55 -12.42
C ALA A 309 28.73 2.97 -12.66
N VAL A 310 29.34 3.52 -11.61
CA VAL A 310 29.77 4.92 -11.52
C VAL A 310 31.23 5.03 -11.94
N ASP A 311 31.47 5.66 -13.08
CA ASP A 311 32.77 6.21 -13.47
C ASP A 311 32.54 7.65 -13.96
N GLU A 312 33.48 8.55 -13.71
CA GLU A 312 33.37 9.94 -14.20
C GLU A 312 33.31 9.97 -15.73
N ASP A 313 34.04 9.06 -16.38
CA ASP A 313 33.99 8.84 -17.83
C ASP A 313 32.57 8.58 -18.36
N LYS A 314 31.72 7.90 -17.57
CA LYS A 314 30.32 7.62 -17.96
C LYS A 314 29.42 8.85 -17.88
N ILE A 315 29.74 9.81 -17.03
CA ILE A 315 29.05 11.10 -16.99
C ILE A 315 29.46 11.94 -18.21
N GLU A 316 30.73 11.92 -18.60
CA GLU A 316 31.20 12.60 -19.81
C GLU A 316 30.61 12.01 -21.10
N GLU A 317 30.54 10.68 -21.24
CA GLU A 317 29.86 10.01 -22.36
C GLU A 317 28.39 10.47 -22.45
N PHE A 318 27.68 10.54 -21.32
CA PHE A 318 26.31 11.04 -21.26
C PHE A 318 26.19 12.49 -21.72
N ILE A 319 27.01 13.39 -21.17
CA ILE A 319 26.96 14.83 -21.51
C ILE A 319 27.23 15.00 -23.02
N ASN A 320 28.24 14.31 -23.55
CA ASN A 320 28.57 14.33 -24.96
C ASN A 320 27.39 13.84 -25.82
N GLU A 321 26.78 12.71 -25.46
CA GLU A 321 25.66 12.14 -26.20
C GLU A 321 24.44 13.08 -26.24
N VAL A 322 24.10 13.75 -25.12
CA VAL A 322 23.02 14.75 -25.08
C VAL A 322 23.35 15.97 -25.93
N VAL A 323 24.56 16.53 -25.81
CA VAL A 323 24.98 17.71 -26.57
C VAL A 323 25.00 17.43 -28.07
N ILE A 324 25.51 16.27 -28.50
CA ILE A 324 25.56 15.87 -29.90
C ILE A 324 24.15 15.63 -30.45
N LEU A 325 23.34 14.81 -29.78
CA LEU A 325 22.01 14.45 -30.28
C LEU A 325 20.99 15.60 -30.20
N SER A 326 21.19 16.58 -29.33
CA SER A 326 20.36 17.80 -29.32
C SER A 326 20.58 18.72 -30.53
N GLN A 327 21.70 18.57 -31.23
CA GLN A 327 22.06 19.39 -32.40
C GLN A 327 21.80 18.67 -33.73
N ILE A 328 21.48 17.37 -33.69
CA ILE A 328 21.26 16.53 -34.86
C ILE A 328 19.76 16.28 -35.06
N ASN A 329 19.30 16.46 -36.30
CA ASN A 329 17.97 16.03 -36.71
C ASN A 329 18.04 15.38 -38.10
N HIS A 330 18.11 14.04 -38.13
CA HIS A 330 18.24 13.28 -39.38
C HIS A 330 17.39 12.00 -39.33
N ARG A 331 16.74 11.65 -40.46
CA ARG A 331 15.82 10.51 -40.55
C ARG A 331 16.48 9.14 -40.28
N ASN A 332 17.77 9.03 -40.56
CA ASN A 332 18.58 7.81 -40.40
C ASN A 332 19.48 7.86 -39.14
N ILE A 333 19.12 8.68 -38.14
CA ILE A 333 19.78 8.74 -36.85
C ILE A 333 18.70 8.56 -35.78
N VAL A 334 18.98 7.75 -34.75
CA VAL A 334 18.04 7.53 -33.65
C VAL A 334 17.86 8.81 -32.85
N LYS A 335 16.60 9.18 -32.64
CA LYS A 335 16.21 10.41 -31.94
C LYS A 335 16.28 10.25 -30.42
N LEU A 336 16.98 11.18 -29.78
CA LEU A 336 16.93 11.37 -28.33
C LEU A 336 15.63 12.11 -27.98
N LEU A 337 14.79 11.50 -27.13
CA LEU A 337 13.56 12.11 -26.64
C LEU A 337 13.77 12.88 -25.35
N GLY A 338 14.77 12.47 -24.55
CA GLY A 338 15.05 13.11 -23.28
C GLY A 338 16.03 12.37 -22.39
N CYS A 339 16.17 12.84 -21.16
CA CYS A 339 17.03 12.24 -20.16
C CYS A 339 16.47 12.38 -18.74
N CYS A 340 16.97 11.57 -17.81
CA CYS A 340 16.73 11.69 -16.38
C CYS A 340 18.06 11.94 -15.67
N LEU A 341 18.11 13.04 -14.92
CA LEU A 341 19.31 13.52 -14.21
C LEU A 341 19.23 13.28 -12.69
N GLU A 342 18.11 12.79 -12.18
CA GLU A 342 17.86 12.56 -10.75
C GLU A 342 18.54 11.30 -10.18
N THR A 343 19.20 10.53 -11.04
CA THR A 343 19.85 9.26 -10.73
C THR A 343 21.36 9.43 -10.59
N GLU A 344 22.01 8.49 -9.91
CA GLU A 344 23.46 8.55 -9.68
C GLU A 344 24.25 8.63 -10.99
N VAL A 345 23.88 7.81 -11.98
CA VAL A 345 24.29 7.96 -13.37
C VAL A 345 23.06 8.35 -14.18
N PRO A 346 23.15 9.37 -15.06
CA PRO A 346 22.03 9.79 -15.89
C PRO A 346 21.46 8.66 -16.75
N VAL A 347 20.18 8.77 -17.07
CA VAL A 347 19.46 7.81 -17.92
C VAL A 347 19.00 8.52 -19.19
N LEU A 348 19.20 7.89 -20.35
CA LEU A 348 18.81 8.44 -21.66
C LEU A 348 17.54 7.76 -22.16
N VAL A 349 16.69 8.53 -22.83
CA VAL A 349 15.40 8.06 -23.37
C VAL A 349 15.36 8.36 -24.86
N TYR A 350 15.26 7.32 -25.67
CA TYR A 350 15.23 7.40 -27.13
C TYR A 350 13.89 6.94 -27.67
N GLU A 351 13.64 7.24 -28.95
CA GLU A 351 12.59 6.56 -29.70
C GLU A 351 12.82 5.04 -29.69
N PHE A 352 11.74 4.28 -29.61
CA PHE A 352 11.82 2.83 -29.71
C PHE A 352 11.85 2.40 -31.18
N ILE A 353 12.85 1.58 -31.53
CA ILE A 353 13.03 1.05 -32.88
C ILE A 353 12.65 -0.44 -32.88
N PRO A 354 11.54 -0.84 -33.53
CA PRO A 354 10.90 -2.13 -33.27
C PRO A 354 11.62 -3.35 -33.83
N ASN A 355 12.32 -3.23 -34.96
CA ASN A 355 12.97 -4.38 -35.60
C ASN A 355 14.40 -4.62 -35.09
N GLY A 356 14.80 -4.03 -33.97
CA GLY A 356 16.11 -4.33 -33.35
C GLY A 356 17.29 -3.84 -34.20
N ASN A 357 18.42 -4.55 -34.10
CA ASN A 357 19.70 -4.17 -34.72
C ASN A 357 20.06 -5.04 -35.94
N LEU A 358 20.87 -4.51 -36.86
CA LEU A 358 21.26 -5.17 -38.10
C LEU A 358 22.03 -6.48 -37.90
N LEU A 359 22.81 -6.61 -36.81
CA LEU A 359 23.58 -7.82 -36.53
C LEU A 359 22.65 -9.04 -36.40
N GLU A 360 21.54 -8.90 -35.66
CA GLU A 360 20.56 -9.98 -35.46
C GLU A 360 19.94 -10.42 -36.79
N HIS A 361 19.58 -9.46 -37.65
CA HIS A 361 19.00 -9.72 -38.97
C HIS A 361 19.97 -10.37 -39.96
N LEU A 362 21.27 -10.11 -39.84
CA LEU A 362 22.27 -10.70 -40.72
C LEU A 362 22.72 -12.10 -40.27
N HIS A 363 22.86 -12.33 -38.97
CA HIS A 363 23.60 -13.49 -38.44
C HIS A 363 22.78 -14.47 -37.60
N VAL A 364 21.54 -14.13 -37.22
CA VAL A 364 20.64 -15.03 -36.50
C VAL A 364 19.66 -15.62 -37.52
N GLU A 365 19.53 -16.95 -37.52
CA GLU A 365 18.53 -17.63 -38.33
C GLU A 365 17.14 -17.19 -37.88
N SER A 366 16.40 -16.56 -38.79
CA SER A 366 15.01 -16.18 -38.59
C SER A 366 14.25 -16.49 -39.87
N ASP A 367 12.95 -16.75 -39.71
CA ASP A 367 12.02 -16.94 -40.85
C ASP A 367 11.77 -15.64 -41.62
N ASP A 368 12.40 -14.53 -41.23
CA ASP A 368 12.28 -13.23 -41.88
C ASP A 368 13.18 -13.16 -43.13
N TYR A 369 12.56 -13.35 -44.29
CA TYR A 369 13.20 -13.22 -45.59
C TYR A 369 13.54 -11.77 -45.99
N THR A 370 13.30 -10.77 -45.13
CA THR A 370 13.54 -9.36 -45.48
C THR A 370 15.01 -9.10 -45.84
N MET A 371 15.97 -9.76 -45.19
CA MET A 371 17.40 -9.67 -45.53
C MET A 371 17.84 -10.60 -46.66
N ALA A 372 16.93 -11.35 -47.28
CA ALA A 372 17.23 -12.24 -48.40
C ALA A 372 17.31 -11.52 -49.77
N THR A 373 17.05 -10.21 -49.82
CA THR A 373 17.16 -9.43 -51.06
C THR A 373 18.34 -8.47 -51.03
N TRP A 374 19.08 -8.41 -52.13
CA TRP A 374 20.16 -7.43 -52.28
C TRP A 374 19.66 -5.98 -52.21
N ALA A 375 18.48 -5.70 -52.80
CA ALA A 375 17.87 -4.37 -52.79
C ALA A 375 17.66 -3.84 -51.37
N MET A 376 17.23 -4.69 -50.43
CA MET A 376 17.07 -4.31 -49.03
C MET A 376 18.41 -3.96 -48.38
N ARG A 377 19.43 -4.80 -48.58
CA ARG A 377 20.77 -4.59 -48.02
C ARG A 377 21.44 -3.34 -48.58
N LEU A 378 21.30 -3.10 -49.88
CA LEU A 378 21.80 -1.90 -50.54
C LEU A 378 21.09 -0.64 -50.01
N ARG A 379 19.77 -0.70 -49.78
CA ARG A 379 19.02 0.42 -49.17
C ARG A 379 19.51 0.75 -47.76
N ILE A 380 19.78 -0.27 -46.95
CA ILE A 380 20.39 -0.11 -45.62
C ILE A 380 21.77 0.54 -45.73
N ALA A 381 22.61 0.11 -46.67
CA ALA A 381 23.92 0.72 -46.90
C ALA A 381 23.80 2.22 -47.27
N VAL A 382 22.85 2.57 -48.15
CA VAL A 382 22.57 3.97 -48.53
C VAL A 382 22.11 4.79 -47.32
N ASP A 383 21.20 4.24 -46.50
CA ASP A 383 20.69 4.91 -45.30
C ASP A 383 21.81 5.24 -44.30
N ILE A 384 22.72 4.28 -44.05
CA ILE A 384 23.86 4.47 -43.16
C ILE A 384 24.85 5.47 -43.75
N ALA A 385 25.18 5.35 -45.04
CA ALA A 385 26.10 6.26 -45.71
C ALA A 385 25.59 7.71 -45.72
N GLY A 386 24.29 7.91 -45.94
CA GLY A 386 23.65 9.22 -45.85
C GLY A 386 23.71 9.82 -44.44
N ALA A 387 23.45 9.01 -43.40
CA ALA A 387 23.59 9.44 -42.01
C ALA A 387 25.02 9.89 -41.67
N LEU A 388 26.02 9.10 -42.06
CA LEU A 388 27.42 9.41 -41.82
C LEU A 388 27.90 10.62 -42.64
N SER A 389 27.46 10.75 -43.89
CA SER A 389 27.73 11.94 -44.70
C SER A 389 27.16 13.20 -44.05
N TYR A 390 25.98 13.11 -43.44
CA TYR A 390 25.39 14.23 -42.70
C TYR A 390 26.26 14.59 -41.47
N LEU A 391 26.64 13.60 -40.67
CA LEU A 391 27.47 13.82 -39.47
C LEU A 391 28.83 14.44 -39.78
N HIS A 392 29.50 13.98 -40.84
CA HIS A 392 30.85 14.43 -41.19
C HIS A 392 30.88 15.79 -41.89
N SER A 393 29.84 16.14 -42.67
CA SER A 393 29.93 17.27 -43.62
C SER A 393 28.78 18.27 -43.57
N ALA A 394 27.61 17.91 -43.03
CA ALA A 394 26.43 18.79 -43.05
C ALA A 394 25.97 19.25 -41.66
N ALA A 395 26.46 18.62 -40.59
CA ALA A 395 26.26 19.10 -39.23
C ALA A 395 26.99 20.44 -39.00
N SER A 396 26.55 21.21 -37.99
CA SER A 396 27.14 22.50 -37.60
C SER A 396 28.63 22.41 -37.26
N SER A 397 29.06 21.26 -36.75
CA SER A 397 30.46 20.89 -36.57
C SER A 397 30.59 19.42 -36.98
N PRO A 398 31.71 19.00 -37.59
CA PRO A 398 31.93 17.60 -37.93
C PRO A 398 31.83 16.71 -36.68
N ILE A 399 30.99 15.67 -36.76
CA ILE A 399 30.77 14.71 -35.67
C ILE A 399 31.27 13.35 -36.12
N TYR A 400 32.25 12.82 -35.40
CA TYR A 400 32.79 11.48 -35.63
C TYR A 400 32.11 10.49 -34.70
N HIS A 401 31.55 9.42 -35.26
CA HIS A 401 30.73 8.47 -34.52
C HIS A 401 31.58 7.55 -33.63
N ARG A 402 32.69 7.04 -34.17
CA ARG A 402 33.72 6.21 -33.49
C ARG A 402 33.34 4.77 -33.13
N ASP A 403 32.05 4.41 -33.15
CA ASP A 403 31.61 3.02 -32.92
C ASP A 403 30.56 2.55 -33.94
N ILE A 404 30.87 2.71 -35.23
CA ILE A 404 30.03 2.19 -36.33
C ILE A 404 30.20 0.68 -36.44
N LYS A 405 29.08 -0.05 -36.27
CA LYS A 405 29.00 -1.52 -36.33
C LYS A 405 27.55 -1.96 -36.48
N SER A 406 27.32 -3.20 -36.90
CA SER A 406 25.97 -3.73 -37.15
C SER A 406 25.07 -3.76 -35.89
N THR A 407 25.61 -3.83 -34.67
CA THR A 407 24.80 -3.74 -33.43
C THR A 407 24.28 -2.32 -33.14
N ASN A 408 24.91 -1.30 -33.72
CA ASN A 408 24.56 0.11 -33.52
C ASN A 408 23.75 0.66 -34.71
N ILE A 409 23.43 -0.18 -35.69
CA ILE A 409 22.50 0.14 -36.78
C ILE A 409 21.14 -0.49 -36.45
N MET A 410 20.17 0.34 -36.13
CA MET A 410 18.81 -0.07 -35.79
C MET A 410 17.91 -0.06 -37.02
N LEU A 411 16.89 -0.92 -37.06
CA LEU A 411 15.94 -1.02 -38.17
C LEU A 411 14.54 -0.61 -37.75
N ASP A 412 13.98 0.42 -38.39
CA ASP A 412 12.62 0.88 -38.11
C ASP A 412 11.55 -0.06 -38.67
N GLU A 413 10.26 0.26 -38.46
CA GLU A 413 9.10 -0.50 -38.94
C GLU A 413 9.13 -0.83 -40.43
N ARG A 414 9.80 0.02 -41.24
CA ARG A 414 9.91 -0.14 -42.69
C ARG A 414 11.27 -0.69 -43.10
N TYR A 415 12.08 -1.17 -42.15
CA TYR A 415 13.47 -1.61 -42.33
C TYR A 415 14.36 -0.52 -42.93
N ARG A 416 14.14 0.74 -42.53
CA ARG A 416 15.09 1.84 -42.77
C ARG A 416 16.13 1.81 -41.66
N ALA A 417 17.39 2.02 -42.04
CA ALA A 417 18.47 2.00 -41.07
C ALA A 417 18.56 3.33 -40.32
N LYS A 418 18.76 3.25 -39.01
CA LYS A 418 19.06 4.37 -38.12
C LYS A 418 20.33 4.11 -37.33
N VAL A 419 21.30 5.00 -37.43
CA VAL A 419 22.53 4.97 -36.63
C VAL A 419 22.20 5.36 -35.19
N SER A 420 22.74 4.60 -34.23
CA SER A 420 22.51 4.77 -32.80
C SER A 420 23.82 4.72 -32.00
N ASP A 421 23.73 5.03 -30.72
CA ASP A 421 24.81 4.88 -29.73
C ASP A 421 25.98 5.87 -29.88
N PHE A 422 25.72 7.13 -29.50
CA PHE A 422 26.64 8.26 -29.70
C PHE A 422 27.54 8.54 -28.49
N GLY A 423 27.60 7.64 -27.51
CA GLY A 423 28.38 7.85 -26.26
C GLY A 423 29.88 8.04 -26.49
N THR A 424 30.46 7.37 -27.50
CA THR A 424 31.88 7.51 -27.87
C THR A 424 32.12 8.63 -28.88
N SER A 425 31.04 9.19 -29.46
CA SER A 425 31.12 10.19 -30.52
C SER A 425 31.71 11.50 -30.02
N ARG A 426 32.34 12.26 -30.92
CA ARG A 426 32.96 13.54 -30.59
C ARG A 426 32.73 14.54 -31.71
N SER A 427 32.44 15.78 -31.32
CA SER A 427 32.44 16.93 -32.23
C SER A 427 33.86 17.48 -32.34
N VAL A 428 34.28 17.85 -33.54
CA VAL A 428 35.60 18.40 -33.83
C VAL A 428 35.43 19.85 -34.27
N THR A 429 36.25 20.75 -33.72
CA THR A 429 36.30 22.15 -34.18
C THR A 429 36.79 22.19 -35.62
N VAL A 430 36.30 23.14 -36.42
CA VAL A 430 36.60 23.24 -37.87
C VAL A 430 38.11 23.29 -38.17
N ASP A 431 38.93 23.76 -37.21
CA ASP A 431 40.38 23.93 -37.35
C ASP A 431 41.19 22.64 -37.12
N HIS A 432 40.56 21.53 -36.72
CA HIS A 432 41.24 20.26 -36.46
C HIS A 432 40.86 19.18 -37.46
N THR A 433 41.87 18.55 -38.06
CA THR A 433 41.70 17.47 -39.05
C THR A 433 41.54 16.08 -38.42
N HIS A 434 41.94 15.93 -37.15
CA HIS A 434 41.95 14.65 -36.44
C HIS A 434 41.72 14.85 -34.93
N LEU A 435 41.39 13.76 -34.26
CA LEU A 435 41.12 13.67 -32.83
C LEU A 435 42.16 12.73 -32.20
N THR A 436 43.07 13.29 -31.40
CA THR A 436 44.07 12.49 -30.66
C THR A 436 43.45 12.02 -29.34
N THR A 437 43.16 10.73 -29.22
CA THR A 437 42.41 10.17 -28.10
C THR A 437 42.78 8.71 -27.87
N VAL A 438 42.50 8.18 -26.67
CA VAL A 438 42.68 6.76 -26.37
C VAL A 438 41.91 5.92 -27.38
N VAL A 439 42.54 4.84 -27.85
CA VAL A 439 41.95 3.92 -28.82
C VAL A 439 40.67 3.33 -28.25
N ALA A 440 39.54 3.65 -28.87
CA ALA A 440 38.22 3.15 -28.51
C ALA A 440 37.47 2.68 -29.77
N GLY A 441 36.69 1.61 -29.65
CA GLY A 441 35.90 1.03 -30.73
C GLY A 441 35.77 -0.49 -30.58
N THR A 442 35.04 -1.11 -31.50
CA THR A 442 34.73 -2.54 -31.43
C THR A 442 35.69 -3.37 -32.30
N VAL A 443 36.27 -4.42 -31.72
CA VAL A 443 37.20 -5.34 -32.42
C VAL A 443 36.55 -5.87 -33.71
N GLY A 444 37.27 -5.78 -34.82
CA GLY A 444 36.79 -6.12 -36.16
C GLY A 444 36.33 -4.92 -37.00
N TYR A 445 35.97 -3.80 -36.35
CA TYR A 445 35.56 -2.55 -37.02
C TYR A 445 36.57 -1.41 -36.88
N VAL A 446 37.49 -1.51 -35.91
CA VAL A 446 38.50 -0.48 -35.63
C VAL A 446 39.44 -0.31 -36.82
N ASP A 447 39.61 0.94 -37.25
CA ASP A 447 40.57 1.32 -38.28
C ASP A 447 42.02 1.00 -37.83
N PRO A 448 42.78 0.21 -38.62
CA PRO A 448 44.16 -0.11 -38.29
C PRO A 448 45.09 1.11 -38.25
N GLU A 449 44.83 2.16 -39.04
CA GLU A 449 45.63 3.39 -39.00
C GLU A 449 45.40 4.16 -37.70
N TYR A 450 44.13 4.31 -37.29
CA TYR A 450 43.78 4.87 -35.98
C TYR A 450 44.38 4.06 -34.83
N PHE A 451 44.29 2.74 -34.89
CA PHE A 451 44.86 1.86 -33.87
C PHE A 451 46.37 2.08 -33.66
N GLN A 452 47.11 2.34 -34.75
CA GLN A 452 48.56 2.56 -34.69
C GLN A 452 48.93 4.01 -34.34
N SER A 453 48.21 4.99 -34.88
CA SER A 453 48.54 6.42 -34.75
C SER A 453 47.91 7.09 -33.53
N SER A 454 46.85 6.50 -32.97
CA SER A 454 45.95 7.15 -32.00
C SER A 454 45.25 8.43 -32.52
N GLN A 455 45.28 8.66 -33.84
CA GLN A 455 44.64 9.80 -34.49
C GLN A 455 43.34 9.34 -35.17
N PHE A 456 42.19 9.71 -34.61
CA PHE A 456 40.90 9.41 -35.20
C PHE A 456 40.51 10.50 -36.21
N THR A 457 40.11 10.09 -37.41
CA THR A 457 39.63 10.97 -38.49
C THR A 457 38.26 10.53 -39.01
N ASP A 458 37.60 11.35 -39.83
CA ASP A 458 36.41 10.98 -40.60
C ASP A 458 36.63 9.66 -41.39
N LYS A 459 37.86 9.44 -41.87
CA LYS A 459 38.26 8.22 -42.60
C LYS A 459 38.26 6.95 -41.75
N SER A 460 38.28 7.08 -40.43
CA SER A 460 38.20 5.93 -39.52
C SER A 460 36.76 5.40 -39.47
N ASP A 461 35.76 6.29 -39.44
CA ASP A 461 34.35 5.92 -39.59
C ASP A 461 34.07 5.33 -40.98
N VAL A 462 34.73 5.82 -42.04
CA VAL A 462 34.65 5.24 -43.40
C VAL A 462 35.13 3.80 -43.41
N TYR A 463 36.22 3.47 -42.69
CA TYR A 463 36.72 2.10 -42.58
C TYR A 463 35.69 1.20 -41.88
N SER A 464 35.16 1.64 -40.73
CA SER A 464 34.14 0.89 -39.99
C SER A 464 32.86 0.68 -40.82
N PHE A 465 32.42 1.68 -41.58
CA PHE A 465 31.35 1.53 -42.57
C PHE A 465 31.70 0.51 -43.66
N GLY A 466 32.93 0.51 -44.16
CA GLY A 466 33.43 -0.48 -45.11
C GLY A 466 33.26 -1.91 -44.58
N VAL A 467 33.52 -2.15 -43.29
CA VAL A 467 33.28 -3.46 -42.66
C VAL A 467 31.79 -3.82 -42.67
N VAL A 468 30.91 -2.88 -42.29
CA VAL A 468 29.45 -3.10 -42.34
C VAL A 468 28.97 -3.39 -43.76
N LEU A 469 29.52 -2.71 -44.78
CA LEU A 469 29.19 -2.98 -46.17
C LEU A 469 29.62 -4.39 -46.61
N VAL A 470 30.77 -4.87 -46.14
CA VAL A 470 31.20 -6.26 -46.38
C VAL A 470 30.31 -7.26 -45.63
N GLU A 471 29.86 -6.97 -44.41
CA GLU A 471 28.87 -7.81 -43.71
C GLU A 471 27.57 -7.91 -44.52
N LEU A 472 27.09 -6.80 -45.08
CA LEU A 472 25.89 -6.78 -45.92
C LEU A 472 26.06 -7.62 -47.20
N ILE A 473 27.24 -7.61 -47.82
CA ILE A 473 27.50 -8.40 -49.04
C ILE A 473 27.64 -9.90 -48.72
N THR A 474 28.38 -10.23 -47.67
CA THR A 474 28.83 -11.61 -47.40
C THR A 474 27.94 -12.36 -46.41
N GLY A 475 27.19 -11.64 -45.58
CA GLY A 475 26.45 -12.23 -44.45
C GLY A 475 27.35 -12.83 -43.38
N GLN A 476 28.66 -12.55 -43.38
CA GLN A 476 29.62 -13.15 -42.46
C GLN A 476 29.96 -12.24 -41.30
N LYS A 477 30.27 -12.81 -40.13
CA LYS A 477 30.62 -12.04 -38.93
C LYS A 477 31.96 -11.28 -39.11
N PRO A 478 32.09 -10.07 -38.53
CA PRO A 478 33.30 -9.23 -38.60
C PRO A 478 34.56 -9.91 -38.06
N VAL A 479 34.39 -10.78 -37.07
CA VAL A 479 35.47 -11.58 -36.48
C VAL A 479 35.03 -13.04 -36.49
N SER A 480 35.90 -13.92 -36.97
CA SER A 480 35.67 -15.37 -36.94
C SER A 480 36.95 -16.10 -36.56
N PHE A 481 36.89 -16.88 -35.48
CA PHE A 481 38.00 -17.71 -35.01
C PHE A 481 38.21 -18.97 -35.85
N LEU A 482 37.28 -19.29 -36.77
CA LEU A 482 37.39 -20.41 -37.70
C LEU A 482 38.30 -20.10 -38.89
N ARG A 483 38.65 -18.82 -39.12
CA ARG A 483 39.56 -18.40 -40.18
C ARG A 483 41.02 -18.53 -39.75
N SER A 484 41.93 -18.73 -40.71
CA SER A 484 43.38 -18.76 -40.48
C SER A 484 43.86 -17.46 -39.79
N GLU A 485 44.97 -17.52 -39.06
CA GLU A 485 45.40 -16.41 -38.18
C GLU A 485 45.53 -15.06 -38.90
N GLY A 486 45.95 -15.05 -40.16
CA GLY A 486 46.06 -13.84 -41.00
C GLY A 486 44.74 -13.29 -41.54
N ASN A 487 43.64 -14.04 -41.44
CA ASN A 487 42.31 -13.71 -41.98
C ASN A 487 41.22 -13.66 -40.89
N ARG A 488 41.59 -13.50 -39.61
CA ARG A 488 40.63 -13.49 -38.49
C ARG A 488 39.57 -12.39 -38.60
N THR A 489 39.92 -11.23 -39.17
CA THR A 489 38.95 -10.15 -39.43
C THR A 489 38.36 -10.29 -40.84
N LEU A 490 37.07 -9.95 -40.94
CA LEU A 490 36.34 -9.97 -42.21
C LEU A 490 36.94 -8.98 -43.21
N ALA A 491 37.42 -7.83 -42.74
CA ALA A 491 38.07 -6.84 -43.60
C ALA A 491 39.30 -7.42 -44.30
N THR A 492 40.23 -8.05 -43.55
CA THR A 492 41.45 -8.63 -44.14
C THR A 492 41.12 -9.76 -45.10
N TYR A 493 40.19 -10.64 -44.71
CA TYR A 493 39.72 -11.74 -45.55
C TYR A 493 39.12 -11.24 -46.88
N PHE A 494 38.23 -10.24 -46.81
CA PHE A 494 37.57 -9.69 -47.98
C PHE A 494 38.53 -8.99 -48.94
N ILE A 495 39.52 -8.26 -48.42
CA ILE A 495 40.58 -7.66 -49.26
C ILE A 495 41.35 -8.75 -50.03
N THR A 496 41.63 -9.90 -49.41
CA THR A 496 42.28 -11.04 -50.08
C THR A 496 41.38 -11.63 -51.17
N VAL A 497 40.11 -11.87 -50.87
CA VAL A 497 39.11 -12.36 -51.84
C VAL A 497 39.00 -11.43 -53.06
N MET A 498 38.98 -10.11 -52.83
CA MET A 498 38.92 -9.13 -53.91
C MET A 498 40.20 -9.12 -54.76
N LYS A 499 41.38 -9.31 -54.16
CA LYS A 499 42.66 -9.40 -54.91
C LYS A 499 42.72 -10.66 -55.78
N GLU A 500 42.16 -11.75 -55.29
CA GLU A 500 42.11 -13.04 -56.00
C GLU A 500 40.93 -13.14 -56.99
N SER A 501 40.13 -12.07 -57.14
CA SER A 501 38.94 -12.03 -58.00
C SER A 501 37.88 -13.09 -57.66
N ARG A 502 37.78 -13.48 -56.38
CA ARG A 502 36.85 -14.53 -55.90
C ARG A 502 35.58 -13.98 -55.24
N LEU A 503 35.13 -12.79 -55.65
CA LEU A 503 33.98 -12.11 -55.03
C LEU A 503 32.72 -12.99 -55.02
N LEU A 504 32.41 -13.65 -56.15
CA LEU A 504 31.21 -14.47 -56.32
C LEU A 504 31.10 -15.65 -55.33
N GLU A 505 32.23 -16.12 -54.80
CA GLU A 505 32.29 -17.19 -53.79
C GLU A 505 31.95 -16.68 -52.38
N SER A 506 32.12 -15.38 -52.15
CA SER A 506 31.94 -14.74 -50.84
C SER A 506 30.60 -14.04 -50.66
N ILE A 507 29.84 -13.84 -51.74
CA ILE A 507 28.47 -13.30 -51.69
C ILE A 507 27.59 -14.23 -50.86
N ASP A 508 26.77 -13.64 -49.99
CA ASP A 508 25.81 -14.38 -49.18
C ASP A 508 24.88 -15.22 -50.07
N ALA A 509 24.80 -16.51 -49.78
CA ALA A 509 23.97 -17.45 -50.53
C ALA A 509 22.49 -17.01 -50.62
N ARG A 510 21.99 -16.29 -49.59
CA ARG A 510 20.61 -15.81 -49.55
C ARG A 510 20.27 -14.79 -50.64
N ILE A 511 21.24 -13.95 -51.04
CA ILE A 511 21.03 -12.90 -52.05
C ILE A 511 21.54 -13.32 -53.43
N LYS A 512 22.30 -14.40 -53.53
CA LYS A 512 23.04 -14.79 -54.74
C LYS A 512 22.12 -14.97 -55.96
N ASP A 513 20.94 -15.55 -55.75
CA ASP A 513 20.00 -15.84 -56.84
C ASP A 513 19.12 -14.64 -57.22
N SER A 514 19.06 -13.60 -56.38
CA SER A 514 18.21 -12.42 -56.57
C SER A 514 18.99 -11.11 -56.79
N CYS A 515 20.32 -11.16 -56.82
CA CYS A 515 21.15 -9.96 -56.90
C CYS A 515 21.53 -9.60 -58.34
N ASN A 516 21.55 -8.30 -58.65
CA ASN A 516 22.27 -7.79 -59.80
C ASN A 516 23.77 -7.85 -59.47
N VAL A 517 24.49 -8.77 -60.13
CA VAL A 517 25.92 -9.01 -59.89
C VAL A 517 26.76 -7.76 -60.13
N GLU A 518 26.41 -6.91 -61.09
CA GLU A 518 27.12 -5.65 -61.35
C GLU A 518 26.97 -4.66 -60.18
N GLN A 519 25.76 -4.55 -59.61
CA GLN A 519 25.52 -3.70 -58.43
C GLN A 519 26.31 -4.23 -57.23
N VAL A 520 26.33 -5.54 -57.01
CA VAL A 520 27.09 -6.16 -55.92
C VAL A 520 28.59 -5.95 -56.14
N ALA A 521 29.09 -6.10 -57.37
CA ALA A 521 30.48 -5.87 -57.71
C ALA A 521 30.91 -4.40 -57.53
N ALA A 522 30.05 -3.46 -57.92
CA ALA A 522 30.28 -2.03 -57.69
C ALA A 522 30.33 -1.70 -56.19
N ALA A 523 29.38 -2.22 -55.40
CA ALA A 523 29.37 -2.04 -53.95
C ALA A 523 30.58 -2.71 -53.27
N ALA A 524 31.00 -3.88 -53.73
CA ALA A 524 32.20 -4.58 -53.25
C ALA A 524 33.48 -3.79 -53.55
N ASN A 525 33.58 -3.18 -54.73
CA ASN A 525 34.71 -2.30 -55.08
C ASN A 525 34.73 -1.02 -54.24
N LEU A 526 33.56 -0.44 -53.94
CA LEU A 526 33.45 0.67 -53.00
C LEU A 526 33.90 0.25 -51.60
N ALA A 527 33.41 -0.88 -51.09
CA ALA A 527 33.83 -1.44 -49.80
C ALA A 527 35.35 -1.63 -49.71
N ARG A 528 35.96 -2.17 -50.77
CA ARG A 528 37.43 -2.33 -50.89
C ARG A 528 38.17 -1.00 -50.77
N ARG A 529 37.64 0.09 -51.35
CA ARG A 529 38.22 1.43 -51.23
C ARG A 529 38.04 2.02 -49.83
N CYS A 530 36.89 1.80 -49.19
CA CYS A 530 36.67 2.18 -47.79
C CYS A 530 37.64 1.47 -46.82
N LEU A 531 37.98 0.21 -47.11
CA LEU A 531 38.88 -0.62 -46.31
C LEU A 531 40.37 -0.44 -46.62
N ASN A 532 40.76 0.62 -47.35
CA ASN A 532 42.16 0.88 -47.65
C ASN A 532 42.97 1.08 -46.36
N LEU A 533 44.17 0.49 -46.25
CA LEU A 533 45.03 0.66 -45.08
C LEU A 533 45.55 2.09 -44.92
N ASN A 534 45.58 2.86 -46.00
CA ASN A 534 45.90 4.28 -45.97
C ASN A 534 44.60 5.11 -46.05
N GLY A 535 44.26 5.77 -44.95
CA GLY A 535 43.06 6.59 -44.78
C GLY A 535 42.95 7.72 -45.79
N LYS A 536 44.07 8.29 -46.25
CA LYS A 536 44.07 9.33 -47.30
C LYS A 536 43.58 8.81 -48.66
N LYS A 537 43.67 7.50 -48.90
CA LYS A 537 43.16 6.85 -50.11
C LYS A 537 41.70 6.40 -50.00
N ARG A 538 41.10 6.48 -48.81
CA ARG A 538 39.68 6.16 -48.63
C ARG A 538 38.84 7.32 -49.16
N PRO A 539 37.67 7.06 -49.78
CA PRO A 539 36.71 8.11 -50.12
C PRO A 539 36.20 8.81 -48.85
N ASN A 540 35.61 10.00 -48.98
CA ASN A 540 34.85 10.60 -47.87
C ASN A 540 33.40 10.06 -47.87
N MET A 541 32.67 10.19 -46.76
CA MET A 541 31.32 9.61 -46.67
C MET A 541 30.31 10.24 -47.63
N ARG A 542 30.53 11.47 -48.09
CA ARG A 542 29.72 12.10 -49.13
C ARG A 542 29.89 11.40 -50.48
N GLU A 543 31.12 11.12 -50.89
CA GLU A 543 31.44 10.32 -52.09
C GLU A 543 30.84 8.92 -52.00
N VAL A 544 31.01 8.25 -50.85
CA VAL A 544 30.45 6.92 -50.59
C VAL A 544 28.93 6.92 -50.73
N SER A 545 28.25 7.92 -50.13
CA SER A 545 26.80 8.06 -50.21
C SER A 545 26.32 8.28 -51.65
N MET A 546 26.93 9.21 -52.39
CA MET A 546 26.56 9.49 -53.79
C MET A 546 26.75 8.27 -54.68
N GLU A 547 27.84 7.52 -54.47
CA GLU A 547 28.12 6.34 -55.28
C GLU A 547 27.16 5.17 -54.97
N LEU A 548 26.80 4.95 -53.70
CA LEU A 548 25.79 3.96 -53.34
C LEU A 548 24.40 4.33 -53.88
N GLU A 549 24.03 5.60 -53.88
CA GLU A 549 22.81 6.07 -54.54
C GLU A 549 22.84 5.81 -56.03
N ARG A 550 23.97 6.10 -56.71
CA ARG A 550 24.15 5.77 -58.14
C ARG A 550 24.04 4.27 -58.42
N ILE A 551 24.63 3.43 -57.57
CA ILE A 551 24.55 1.96 -57.69
C ILE A 551 23.10 1.49 -57.51
N ARG A 552 22.35 2.10 -56.59
CA ARG A 552 20.94 1.77 -56.37
C ARG A 552 20.09 2.18 -57.58
N ASP A 553 20.33 3.36 -58.14
CA ASP A 553 19.50 3.96 -59.18
C ASP A 553 19.86 3.47 -60.60
N SER A 554 20.97 2.74 -60.79
CA SER A 554 21.36 2.12 -62.07
C SER A 554 20.36 1.06 -62.59
N GLN A 555 19.30 0.79 -61.84
CA GLN A 555 18.17 -0.04 -62.23
C GLN A 555 17.09 0.72 -63.04
N VAL A 556 17.10 2.06 -63.04
CA VAL A 556 16.00 2.86 -63.63
C VAL A 556 16.16 3.10 -65.15
N CYS A 557 17.32 2.84 -65.75
CA CYS A 557 17.59 3.17 -67.17
C CYS A 557 17.47 2.02 -68.19
N ILE A 558 16.99 0.82 -67.81
CA ILE A 558 16.74 -0.26 -68.80
C ILE A 558 15.27 -0.62 -68.80
N GLN A 559 14.44 0.33 -69.21
CA GLN A 559 13.06 0.09 -69.66
C GLN A 559 12.69 1.24 -70.59
N ASN A 560 13.12 1.11 -71.85
CA ASN A 560 12.49 1.59 -73.08
C ASN A 560 13.56 1.76 -74.16
N GLU A 561 13.97 0.64 -74.75
CA GLU A 561 14.21 0.49 -76.20
C GLU A 561 14.54 -0.98 -76.43
N VAL A 562 13.49 -1.74 -76.73
CA VAL A 562 13.64 -3.04 -77.38
C VAL A 562 13.87 -2.72 -78.85
N ASP A 563 15.08 -2.96 -79.34
CA ASP A 563 15.28 -3.44 -80.68
C ASP A 563 16.42 -4.47 -80.65
N GLU A 564 16.13 -5.61 -81.26
CA GLU A 564 16.94 -6.82 -81.30
C GLU A 564 18.27 -6.59 -82.04
N GLU A 565 19.39 -6.81 -81.36
CA GLU A 565 20.55 -7.43 -81.98
C GLU A 565 21.36 -8.18 -80.92
N THR A 566 21.45 -9.50 -81.09
CA THR A 566 22.24 -10.40 -80.26
C THR A 566 23.72 -10.06 -80.36
N ILE A 567 24.28 -9.52 -79.27
CA ILE A 567 25.74 -9.48 -79.06
C ILE A 567 26.05 -10.45 -77.92
N GLU A 568 26.69 -11.57 -78.25
CA GLU A 568 27.37 -12.40 -77.26
C GLU A 568 28.50 -11.58 -76.63
N ILE A 569 28.29 -11.07 -75.43
CA ILE A 569 29.35 -10.43 -74.64
C ILE A 569 29.96 -11.49 -73.73
N ASN A 570 31.18 -11.90 -74.08
CA ASN A 570 31.99 -12.81 -73.28
C ASN A 570 32.35 -12.12 -71.95
N VAL A 571 31.76 -12.62 -70.85
CA VAL A 571 31.81 -12.01 -69.50
C VAL A 571 33.24 -11.87 -68.97
N GLY A 572 34.22 -12.60 -69.50
CA GLY A 572 35.62 -12.58 -69.04
C GLY A 572 36.37 -11.27 -69.26
N ASP A 573 36.06 -10.51 -70.31
CA ASP A 573 36.90 -9.37 -70.72
C ASP A 573 36.50 -8.04 -70.05
N TYR A 574 35.25 -7.92 -69.60
CA TYR A 574 34.77 -6.73 -68.88
C TYR A 574 35.34 -6.62 -67.46
N TRP A 575 35.62 -7.76 -66.82
CA TRP A 575 36.23 -7.80 -65.48
C TRP A 575 37.67 -7.27 -65.48
N ASN A 576 38.47 -7.62 -66.49
CA ASN A 576 39.86 -7.15 -66.58
C ASN A 576 39.93 -5.61 -66.74
N ALA A 577 39.01 -5.01 -67.48
CA ALA A 577 38.96 -3.57 -67.71
C ALA A 577 38.65 -2.74 -66.43
N LEU A 578 37.91 -3.31 -65.47
CA LEU A 578 37.58 -2.65 -64.19
C LEU A 578 38.70 -2.77 -63.12
N PHE A 579 39.66 -3.69 -63.29
CA PHE A 579 40.73 -3.94 -62.32
C PHE A 579 42.10 -3.36 -62.73
N THR A 580 42.27 -2.91 -63.98
CA THR A 580 43.51 -2.28 -64.45
C THR A 580 43.38 -0.77 -64.61
N ASP A 581 43.36 -0.03 -63.50
CA ASP A 581 43.92 1.34 -63.54
C ASP A 581 44.48 1.76 -62.17
N SER A 582 45.73 1.37 -61.94
CA SER A 582 46.68 2.09 -61.06
C SER A 582 48.08 1.48 -61.19
N SER A 583 48.73 1.67 -62.35
CA SER A 583 50.19 1.56 -62.45
C SER A 583 50.72 2.79 -63.17
N SER A 584 50.97 3.85 -62.41
CA SER A 584 51.76 4.99 -62.89
C SER A 584 53.19 4.51 -63.16
N ASN A 585 53.56 4.47 -64.44
CA ASN A 585 54.93 4.31 -64.91
C ASN A 585 55.84 5.38 -64.29
N VAL A 586 56.81 4.95 -63.47
CA VAL A 586 57.96 5.79 -63.11
C VAL A 586 59.10 5.38 -64.02
N THR A 587 59.35 6.19 -65.04
CA THR A 587 60.55 6.10 -65.88
C THR A 587 61.70 6.74 -65.11
N THR A 588 62.69 5.93 -64.76
CA THR A 588 63.98 6.37 -64.22
C THR A 588 64.79 7.07 -65.32
N THR A 589 65.12 8.34 -65.13
CA THR A 589 66.21 9.00 -65.86
C THR A 589 67.32 9.35 -64.88
N SER A 590 68.43 8.62 -64.99
CA SER A 590 69.72 8.96 -64.40
C SER A 590 70.34 10.12 -65.16
N SER A 591 70.77 11.18 -64.46
CA SER A 591 71.78 12.10 -64.98
C SER A 591 72.78 12.43 -63.88
N SER A 592 74.00 11.93 -64.11
CA SER A 592 75.25 12.32 -63.47
C SER A 592 75.57 13.80 -63.69
N HIS A 593 75.75 14.56 -62.61
CA HIS A 593 76.97 15.32 -62.31
C HIS A 593 76.91 15.92 -60.90
#